data_AF-A0A3R8RV30-F1
#
_entry.id   AF-A0A3R8RV30-F1
#
_cell.length_a   1.000
_cell.length_b   1.000
_cell.length_c   1.000
_cell.angle_alpha   90.00
_cell.angle_beta   90.00
_cell.angle_gamma   90.00
#
_symmetry.space_group_name_H-M   'P 1'
#
loop_
_entity.id
_entity.type
_entity.pdbx_description
1 polymer ?
#
loop_
_entity_poly.entity_id
_entity_poly.type
_entity_poly.pdbx_seq_one_letter_code
_entity_poly.pdbx_strand_id
1 'polypeptide(L)'
;LSGLSLRQLFHDGRALRHGKNLTWSQVLLAANTPMLLKSAMVDGRTDLGVMASGQVAGVIDDLPSCAELVDRIMKEAEGVLQGLTASR
;
A
#
# COMPACT_ATOMS: atom_id res chain seq x y z
N LEU A 1 23.38 -0.13 4.23
CA LEU A 1 22.95 -1.19 5.19
C LEU A 1 21.82 -0.61 6.04
N SER A 2 20.58 -0.87 5.61
CA SER A 2 19.22 -0.59 6.15
C SER A 2 18.89 0.40 7.29
N GLY A 3 19.81 0.95 8.10
CA GLY A 3 19.50 1.91 9.16
C GLY A 3 18.58 1.38 10.27
N LEU A 4 18.29 0.08 10.28
CA LEU A 4 17.41 -0.57 11.23
C LEU A 4 18.16 -0.90 12.51
N SER A 5 17.57 -0.57 13.66
CA SER A 5 18.12 -0.97 14.95
C SER A 5 17.98 -2.49 15.16
N LEU A 6 18.94 -3.10 15.86
CA LEU A 6 18.90 -4.53 16.23
C LEU A 6 17.62 -4.93 16.99
N ARG A 7 17.06 -4.01 17.78
CA ARG A 7 15.77 -4.23 18.48
C ARG A 7 14.60 -4.28 17.51
N GLN A 8 14.59 -3.40 16.51
CA GLN A 8 13.56 -3.36 15.48
C GLN A 8 13.57 -4.66 14.66
N LEU A 9 14.77 -5.12 14.28
CA LEU A 9 14.96 -6.36 13.54
C LEU A 9 14.38 -7.58 14.30
N PHE A 10 14.59 -7.63 15.62
CA PHE A 10 14.07 -8.71 16.46
C PHE A 10 12.55 -8.66 16.61
N HIS A 11 11.99 -7.46 16.81
CA HIS A 11 10.54 -7.26 16.88
C HIS A 11 9.84 -7.67 15.57
N ASP A 12 10.38 -7.20 14.44
CA ASP A 12 9.81 -7.44 13.12
C ASP A 12 9.97 -8.91 12.69
N GLY A 13 11.10 -9.55 13.03
CA GLY A 13 11.28 -10.99 12.85
C GLY A 13 10.29 -11.82 13.67
N ARG A 14 9.95 -11.39 14.89
CA ARG A 14 8.92 -12.04 15.72
C ARG A 14 7.52 -11.87 15.12
N ALA A 15 7.20 -10.69 14.59
CA ALA A 15 5.94 -10.41 13.91
C ALA A 15 5.77 -11.26 12.63
N LEU A 16 6.83 -11.40 11.82
CA LEU A 16 6.83 -12.23 10.61
C LEU A 16 6.58 -13.73 10.90
N ARG A 17 7.13 -14.22 12.01
CA ARG A 17 6.96 -15.61 12.45
C ARG A 17 5.59 -15.86 13.09
N HIS A 18 4.92 -14.82 13.59
CA HIS A 18 3.62 -14.96 14.23
C HIS A 18 2.55 -15.32 13.20
N GLY A 19 2.00 -16.54 13.29
CA GLY A 19 0.97 -17.03 12.37
C GLY A 19 1.47 -17.74 11.11
N LYS A 20 2.80 -17.90 10.93
CA LYS A 20 3.40 -18.70 9.84
C LYS A 20 4.40 -19.70 10.43
N ASN A 21 4.34 -20.98 10.06
CA ASN A 21 5.29 -22.03 10.48
C ASN A 21 6.68 -21.87 9.83
N LEU A 22 7.27 -20.67 9.94
CA LEU A 22 8.55 -20.32 9.33
C LEU A 22 9.71 -20.60 10.31
N THR A 23 10.80 -21.15 9.77
CA THR A 23 12.07 -21.25 10.48
C THR A 23 12.74 -19.88 10.59
N TRP A 24 13.67 -19.69 11.53
CA TRP A 24 14.42 -18.43 11.64
C TRP A 24 15.23 -18.08 10.38
N SER A 25 15.71 -19.09 9.64
CA SER A 25 16.37 -18.87 8.34
C SER A 25 15.39 -18.38 7.27
N GLN A 26 14.15 -18.89 7.27
CA GLN A 26 13.08 -18.42 6.39
C GLN A 26 12.59 -17.02 6.77
N VAL A 27 12.55 -16.67 8.06
CA VAL A 27 12.23 -15.31 8.52
C VAL A 27 13.30 -14.31 8.04
N LEU A 28 14.57 -14.66 8.15
CA LEU A 28 15.67 -13.82 7.63
C LEU A 28 15.59 -13.63 6.12
N LEU A 29 15.20 -14.66 5.37
CA LEU A 29 15.03 -14.58 3.91
C LEU A 29 13.74 -13.84 3.50
N ALA A 30 12.65 -14.04 4.25
CA ALA A 30 11.33 -13.46 3.97
C ALA A 30 11.17 -12.02 4.47
N ALA A 31 12.09 -11.53 5.31
CA ALA A 31 12.06 -10.17 5.83
C ALA A 31 12.08 -9.11 4.72
N ASN A 32 12.62 -9.41 3.54
CA ASN A 32 12.86 -8.37 2.54
C ASN A 32 11.57 -7.73 2.00
N THR A 33 10.56 -8.49 1.55
CA THR A 33 9.40 -7.87 0.87
C THR A 33 8.42 -7.14 1.82
N PRO A 34 7.97 -7.72 2.95
CA PRO A 34 7.09 -7.03 3.88
C PRO A 34 7.76 -5.81 4.54
N MET A 35 9.08 -5.88 4.80
CA MET A 35 9.82 -4.73 5.35
C MET A 35 9.97 -3.61 4.32
N LEU A 36 10.22 -3.92 3.05
CA LEU A 36 10.30 -2.90 2.00
C LEU A 36 8.95 -2.19 1.80
N LEU A 37 7.84 -2.93 1.88
CA LEU A 37 6.48 -2.35 1.85
C LEU A 37 6.24 -1.45 3.05
N LYS A 38 6.56 -1.91 4.27
CA LYS A 38 6.44 -1.09 5.50
C LYS A 38 7.30 0.17 5.43
N SER A 39 8.54 0.04 4.95
CA SER A 39 9.49 1.15 4.84
C SER A 39 8.93 2.30 4.01
N ALA A 40 8.28 2.00 2.88
CA ALA A 40 7.67 3.02 2.05
C ALA A 40 6.30 3.48 2.59
N MET A 41 5.38 2.54 2.88
CA MET A 41 3.97 2.84 3.14
C MET A 41 3.68 3.34 4.56
N VAL A 42 4.51 2.98 5.54
CA VAL A 42 4.30 3.32 6.96
C VAL A 42 5.39 4.24 7.45
N ASP A 43 6.66 3.90 7.19
CA ASP A 43 7.79 4.68 7.69
C ASP A 43 8.15 5.87 6.77
N GLY A 44 7.46 6.03 5.63
CA GLY A 44 7.62 7.15 4.70
C GLY A 44 8.94 7.20 3.93
N ARG A 45 9.75 6.14 3.96
CA ARG A 45 11.04 6.04 3.27
C ARG A 45 10.86 5.44 1.88
N THR A 46 10.38 6.26 0.95
CA THR A 46 10.13 5.88 -0.44
C THR A 46 11.41 5.58 -1.23
N ASP A 47 12.56 6.07 -0.78
CA ASP A 47 13.90 5.82 -1.34
C ASP A 47 14.49 4.46 -0.95
N LEU A 48 14.03 3.89 0.16
CA LEU A 48 14.52 2.61 0.71
C LEU A 48 13.48 1.49 0.69
N GLY A 49 12.25 1.78 0.24
CA GLY A 49 11.12 0.85 0.24
C GLY A 49 10.51 0.65 -1.14
N VAL A 50 9.49 -0.22 -1.20
CA VAL A 50 8.69 -0.43 -2.40
C VAL A 50 7.23 -0.18 -2.08
N MET A 51 6.46 0.36 -3.03
CA MET A 51 5.02 0.59 -2.88
C MET A 51 4.27 -0.35 -3.82
N ALA A 52 3.19 -0.94 -3.32
CA ALA A 52 2.26 -1.65 -4.18
C ALA A 52 1.29 -0.63 -4.80
N SER A 53 1.44 -0.36 -6.10
CA SER A 53 0.59 0.57 -6.85
C SER A 53 0.29 0.06 -8.25
N GLY A 54 -0.86 0.48 -8.80
CA GLY A 54 -1.18 0.30 -10.22
C GLY A 54 -0.90 1.56 -11.03
N GLN A 55 -0.98 1.46 -12.37
CA GLN A 55 -0.81 2.61 -13.27
C GLN A 55 -1.80 3.76 -12.98
N VAL A 56 -2.97 3.43 -12.41
CA VAL A 56 -3.99 4.41 -11.97
C VAL A 56 -3.43 5.46 -11.01
N ALA A 57 -2.36 5.18 -10.26
CA ALA A 57 -1.74 6.17 -9.38
C ALA A 57 -1.22 7.39 -10.16
N GLY A 58 -0.86 7.24 -11.44
CA GLY A 58 -0.37 8.33 -12.28
C GLY A 58 -1.43 9.34 -12.72
N VAL A 59 -2.71 9.06 -12.47
CA VAL A 59 -3.82 10.00 -12.76
C VAL A 59 -4.46 10.57 -11.50
N ILE A 60 -3.92 10.27 -10.32
CA ILE A 60 -4.39 10.82 -9.04
C ILE A 60 -3.56 12.08 -8.74
N ASP A 61 -4.22 13.22 -8.74
CA ASP A 61 -3.62 14.55 -8.50
C ASP A 61 -4.14 15.24 -7.23
N ASP A 62 -5.11 14.64 -6.55
CA ASP A 62 -5.72 15.14 -5.32
C ASP A 62 -5.75 14.10 -4.18
N LEU A 63 -6.08 14.58 -2.97
CA LEU A 63 -6.19 13.75 -1.76
C LEU A 63 -7.48 14.10 -0.99
N PRO A 64 -8.66 13.75 -1.52
CA PRO A 64 -9.93 13.97 -0.85
C PRO A 64 -10.09 13.04 0.37
N SER A 65 -11.06 13.36 1.24
CA SER A 65 -11.56 12.38 2.19
C SER A 65 -12.23 11.20 1.48
N CYS A 66 -12.36 10.06 2.17
CA CYS A 66 -13.06 8.90 1.61
C CYS A 66 -14.51 9.22 1.21
N ALA A 67 -15.19 10.09 1.96
CA ALA A 67 -16.57 10.50 1.66
C ALA A 67 -16.65 11.30 0.36
N GLU A 68 -15.82 12.33 0.23
CA GLU A 68 -15.75 13.16 -0.98
C GLU A 68 -15.37 12.34 -2.23
N LEU A 69 -14.43 11.39 -2.09
CA LEU A 69 -14.03 10.51 -3.18
C LEU A 69 -15.21 9.67 -3.69
N VAL A 70 -15.93 9.02 -2.77
CA VAL A 70 -17.06 8.16 -3.12
C VAL A 70 -18.19 8.99 -3.74
N ASP A 71 -18.54 10.12 -3.14
CA ASP A 71 -19.59 11.01 -3.66
C ASP A 71 -19.27 11.50 -5.09
N ARG A 72 -18.01 11.89 -5.34
CA ARG A 72 -17.55 12.28 -6.67
C ARG A 72 -17.70 11.13 -7.67
N ILE A 73 -17.21 9.94 -7.34
CA ILE A 73 -17.29 8.76 -8.23
C ILE A 73 -18.75 8.44 -8.58
N MET A 74 -19.64 8.46 -7.59
CA MET A 74 -21.06 8.18 -7.80
C MET A 74 -21.72 9.22 -8.72
N LYS A 75 -21.44 10.50 -8.48
CA LYS A 75 -21.95 11.60 -9.31
C LYS A 75 -21.45 11.54 -10.75
N GLU A 76 -20.17 11.23 -10.95
CA GLU A 76 -19.59 11.05 -12.29
C GLU A 76 -20.23 9.86 -13.01
N ALA A 77 -20.41 8.74 -12.32
CA ALA A 77 -21.06 7.56 -12.88
C ALA A 77 -22.52 7.84 -13.30
N GLU A 78 -23.29 8.55 -12.48
CA GLU A 78 -24.65 8.99 -12.81
C GLU A 78 -24.67 9.91 -14.03
N GLY A 79 -23.75 10.87 -14.10
CA GLY A 79 -23.62 11.77 -15.25
C GLY A 79 -23.29 11.01 -16.55
N VAL A 80 -22.38 10.04 -16.48
CA VAL A 80 -22.05 9.16 -17.62
C VAL A 80 -23.28 8.36 -18.06
N LEU A 81 -23.99 7.74 -17.12
CA LEU A 81 -25.20 6.96 -17.41
C LEU A 81 -26.27 7.81 -18.11
N GLN A 82 -26.54 9.01 -17.57
CA GLN A 82 -27.48 9.95 -18.16
C GLN A 82 -27.10 10.31 -19.59
N GLY A 83 -25.81 10.63 -19.84
CA GLY A 83 -25.31 10.97 -21.17
C GLY A 83 -25.48 9.83 -22.18
N LEU A 84 -25.24 8.59 -21.75
CA LEU A 84 -25.45 7.39 -22.59
C LEU A 84 -26.93 7.15 -22.89
N THR A 85 -27.83 7.38 -21.92
CA THR A 85 -29.26 7.20 -22.13
C THR A 85 -29.91 8.33 -22.92
N ALA A 86 -29.38 9.56 -22.82
CA ALA A 86 -29.89 10.72 -23.56
C ALA A 86 -29.49 10.71 -25.04
N SER A 87 -28.45 9.94 -25.39
CA SER A 87 -27.99 9.74 -26.77
C SER A 87 -28.72 8.59 -27.49
N ARG A 88 -29.77 8.03 -26.88
CA ARG A 88 -30.56 6.90 -27.38
C ARG A 88 -31.96 7.35 -27.76
#